data_AF-A0A2N2N4N6-F1
#
_entry.id   AF-A0A2N2N4N6-F1
#
_cell.length_a   1.000
_cell.length_b   1.000
_cell.length_c   1.000
_cell.angle_alpha   90.00
_cell.angle_beta   90.00
_cell.angle_gamma   90.00
#
_symmetry.space_group_name_H-M   'P 1'
#
loop_
_entity.id
_entity.type
_entity.pdbx_description
1 polymer ?
#
loop_
_entity_poly.entity_id
_entity_poly.type
_entity_poly.pdbx_seq_one_letter_code
_entity_poly.pdbx_strand_id
1 'polypeptide(L)'
;MKKVFSVLLVLVFVMGLSLVNVQFVVKAEMNSIFAPGDWQVPSSVKAKAVDVTAEGAPSYLKLVTNGISINAPAKICHQFTGAQYDWVAEVRQLVDETWVKVKTTTTLDNTSGESYFKSCAQANKAGTYALFAYYHVAVAEVSPGNEDTYENSDKWTRGTVTLLDMLNNPAPEWLDLYSNGIKVTSIGEICHPFPSGVRNMVAEIRELKSGVWTKIKTSFKYIPPIDGVYMACAKAPEAGTYALFGYVSH
;
A
#
# COMPACT_ATOMS: atom_id res chain seq x y z
N MET A 1 50.12 -5.32 -30.46
CA MET A 1 49.42 -4.15 -29.88
C MET A 1 47.89 -4.25 -29.96
N LYS A 2 47.27 -4.53 -31.12
CA LYS A 2 45.79 -4.66 -31.26
C LYS A 2 45.14 -5.63 -30.26
N LYS A 3 45.71 -6.82 -30.06
CA LYS A 3 45.18 -7.83 -29.11
C LYS A 3 45.25 -7.38 -27.64
N VAL A 4 46.31 -6.66 -27.26
CA VAL A 4 46.47 -6.12 -25.89
C VAL A 4 45.45 -5.00 -25.64
N PHE A 5 45.21 -4.15 -26.64
CA PHE A 5 44.22 -3.07 -26.56
C PHE A 5 42.78 -3.59 -26.48
N SER A 6 42.43 -4.63 -27.25
CA SER A 6 41.12 -5.27 -27.17
C SER A 6 40.88 -5.96 -25.83
N VAL A 7 41.89 -6.64 -25.26
CA VAL A 7 41.78 -7.25 -23.93
C VAL A 7 41.58 -6.17 -22.87
N LEU A 8 42.34 -5.07 -22.91
CA LEU A 8 42.20 -3.97 -21.97
C LEU A 8 40.82 -3.30 -22.04
N LEU A 9 40.28 -3.12 -23.25
CA LEU A 9 38.98 -2.49 -23.46
C LEU A 9 37.82 -3.38 -22.99
N VAL A 10 37.90 -4.70 -23.22
CA VAL A 10 36.93 -5.67 -22.66
C VAL A 10 37.01 -5.67 -21.14
N LEU A 11 38.21 -5.62 -20.56
CA LEU A 11 38.39 -5.64 -19.11
C LEU A 11 37.86 -4.35 -18.46
N VAL A 12 38.08 -3.19 -19.08
CA VAL A 12 37.49 -1.91 -18.65
C VAL A 12 35.96 -1.93 -18.80
N PHE A 13 35.42 -2.53 -19.84
CA PHE A 13 33.97 -2.62 -20.04
C PHE A 13 33.30 -3.56 -19.03
N VAL A 14 33.91 -4.71 -18.75
CA VAL A 14 33.43 -5.67 -17.73
C VAL A 14 33.58 -5.09 -16.31
N MET A 15 34.67 -4.39 -16.04
CA MET A 15 34.89 -3.72 -14.75
C MET A 15 33.97 -2.48 -14.58
N GLY A 16 33.67 -1.76 -15.66
CA GLY A 16 32.68 -0.68 -15.69
C GLY A 16 31.25 -1.18 -15.48
N LEU A 17 30.88 -2.32 -16.08
CA LEU A 17 29.56 -2.96 -15.92
C LEU A 17 29.35 -3.58 -14.52
N SER A 18 30.42 -3.94 -13.82
CA SER A 18 30.32 -4.45 -12.44
C SER A 18 30.14 -3.35 -11.40
N LEU A 19 30.57 -2.11 -11.68
CA LEU A 19 30.36 -0.95 -10.80
C LEU A 19 28.92 -0.45 -10.78
N VAL A 20 28.09 -0.81 -11.77
CA VAL A 20 26.71 -0.29 -11.89
C VAL A 20 25.71 -0.95 -10.93
N ASN A 21 26.11 -2.05 -10.27
CA ASN A 21 25.25 -2.81 -9.33
C ASN A 21 25.61 -2.60 -7.85
N VAL A 22 26.47 -1.63 -7.53
CA VAL A 22 26.80 -1.33 -6.14
C VAL A 22 25.59 -0.71 -5.46
N GLN A 23 25.07 -1.39 -4.42
CA GLN A 23 24.07 -0.83 -3.52
C GLN A 23 24.78 -0.13 -2.36
N PHE A 24 24.18 0.95 -1.87
CA PHE A 24 24.57 1.58 -0.62
C PHE A 24 23.44 1.49 0.39
N VAL A 25 23.81 1.75 1.63
CA VAL A 25 22.96 1.55 2.79
C VAL A 25 22.52 2.90 3.35
N VAL A 26 21.22 3.04 3.64
CA VAL A 26 20.63 4.20 4.31
C VAL A 26 20.05 3.76 5.64
N LYS A 27 20.60 4.30 6.72
CA LYS A 27 20.13 4.03 8.09
C LYS A 27 18.87 4.82 8.41
N ALA A 28 17.74 4.14 8.44
CA ALA A 28 16.43 4.70 8.81
C ALA A 28 15.75 3.81 9.86
N GLU A 29 16.45 3.63 10.99
CA GLU A 29 16.04 2.73 12.05
C GLU A 29 14.84 3.27 12.83
N MET A 30 13.96 2.36 13.25
CA MET A 30 12.85 2.62 14.19
C MET A 30 12.83 1.58 15.32
N ASN A 31 13.93 0.82 15.49
CA ASN A 31 14.06 -0.28 16.46
C ASN A 31 12.95 -1.35 16.38
N SER A 32 12.47 -1.64 15.17
CA SER A 32 11.47 -2.70 14.95
C SER A 32 12.15 -4.07 14.86
N ILE A 33 11.68 -5.02 15.67
CA ILE A 33 12.11 -6.43 15.58
C ILE A 33 11.78 -7.09 14.24
N PHE A 34 10.81 -6.54 13.50
CA PHE A 34 10.37 -7.06 12.19
C PHE A 34 11.24 -6.58 11.04
N ALA A 35 11.95 -5.46 11.22
CA ALA A 35 12.75 -4.82 10.19
C ALA A 35 14.04 -4.25 10.80
N PRO A 36 14.96 -5.11 11.27
CA PRO A 36 16.15 -4.69 12.03
C PRO A 36 17.30 -4.18 11.16
N GLY A 37 17.20 -4.29 9.83
CA GLY A 37 18.25 -3.86 8.92
C GLY A 37 18.10 -2.44 8.42
N ASP A 38 18.84 -2.13 7.38
CA ASP A 38 18.85 -0.82 6.73
C ASP A 38 18.23 -0.87 5.33
N TRP A 39 17.90 0.30 4.79
CA TRP A 39 17.47 0.42 3.41
C TRP A 39 18.65 0.23 2.45
N GLN A 40 18.48 -0.64 1.48
CA GLN A 40 19.39 -0.86 0.36
C GLN A 40 18.86 -0.11 -0.86
N VAL A 41 19.69 0.79 -1.39
CA VAL A 41 19.37 1.65 -2.55
C VAL A 41 20.52 1.57 -3.57
N PRO A 42 20.25 1.61 -4.89
CA PRO A 42 21.31 1.65 -5.91
C PRO A 42 22.17 2.92 -5.78
N SER A 43 23.49 2.79 -5.87
CA SER A 43 24.46 3.90 -5.76
C SER A 43 24.25 5.06 -6.74
N SER A 44 23.53 4.84 -7.84
CA SER A 44 23.15 5.87 -8.79
C SER A 44 22.05 6.83 -8.29
N VAL A 45 21.41 6.51 -7.17
CA VAL A 45 20.26 7.26 -6.61
C VAL A 45 20.67 7.91 -5.30
N LYS A 46 20.38 9.20 -5.13
CA LYS A 46 20.57 9.87 -3.84
C LYS A 46 19.40 9.52 -2.93
N ALA A 47 19.71 9.00 -1.75
CA ALA A 47 18.72 8.67 -0.74
C ALA A 47 19.14 9.18 0.64
N LYS A 48 18.15 9.57 1.46
CA LYS A 48 18.35 10.00 2.85
C LYS A 48 17.24 9.44 3.74
N ALA A 49 17.56 9.17 4.99
CA ALA A 49 16.56 8.86 5.99
C ALA A 49 15.68 10.08 6.26
N VAL A 50 14.40 9.83 6.54
CA VAL A 50 13.41 10.85 6.89
C VAL A 50 12.53 10.28 8.00
N ASP A 51 12.32 11.05 9.05
CA ASP A 51 11.37 10.70 10.10
C ASP A 51 9.95 10.78 9.54
N VAL A 52 9.17 9.73 9.76
CA VAL A 52 7.81 9.64 9.26
C VAL A 52 6.88 9.04 10.31
N THR A 53 5.59 9.34 10.20
CA THR A 53 4.56 8.75 11.05
C THR A 53 3.69 7.80 10.23
N ALA A 54 2.90 6.97 10.93
CA ALA A 54 1.88 6.14 10.31
C ALA A 54 0.61 6.93 9.91
N GLU A 55 0.60 8.27 10.08
CA GLU A 55 -0.54 9.10 9.70
C GLU A 55 -0.83 8.96 8.20
N GLY A 56 -2.12 8.86 7.85
CA GLY A 56 -2.55 8.60 6.48
C GLY A 56 -2.30 7.18 5.98
N ALA A 57 -1.81 6.25 6.82
CA ALA A 57 -1.80 4.82 6.51
C ALA A 57 -3.10 4.16 6.98
N PRO A 58 -3.54 3.08 6.31
CA PRO A 58 -4.58 2.22 6.85
C PRO A 58 -4.26 1.78 8.28
N SER A 59 -5.26 1.81 9.16
CA SER A 59 -5.11 1.54 10.60
C SER A 59 -4.56 0.16 10.96
N TYR A 60 -4.66 -0.80 10.05
CA TYR A 60 -4.13 -2.16 10.23
C TYR A 60 -2.62 -2.27 10.00
N LEU A 61 -2.02 -1.26 9.37
CA LEU A 61 -0.60 -1.27 9.08
C LEU A 61 0.18 -0.70 10.25
N LYS A 62 1.21 -1.44 10.66
CA LYS A 62 2.24 -0.94 11.55
C LYS A 62 3.37 -0.38 10.70
N LEU A 63 3.70 0.89 10.89
CA LEU A 63 4.98 1.41 10.43
C LEU A 63 6.08 0.61 11.14
N VAL A 64 7.05 0.08 10.39
CA VAL A 64 8.14 -0.74 10.96
C VAL A 64 9.54 -0.19 10.68
N THR A 65 9.65 0.86 9.87
CA THR A 65 10.90 1.59 9.66
C THR A 65 10.63 3.09 9.62
N ASN A 66 11.66 3.90 9.86
CA ASN A 66 11.63 5.27 9.38
C ASN A 66 11.64 5.29 7.84
N GLY A 67 11.30 6.44 7.27
CA GLY A 67 11.21 6.60 5.82
C GLY A 67 12.57 6.80 5.15
N ILE A 68 12.60 6.57 3.85
CA ILE A 68 13.67 7.03 2.96
C ILE A 68 13.11 7.96 1.89
N SER A 69 13.80 9.06 1.66
CA SER A 69 13.53 9.94 0.53
C SER A 69 14.55 9.67 -0.58
N ILE A 70 14.06 9.35 -1.78
CA ILE A 70 14.88 9.09 -2.97
C ILE A 70 14.63 10.18 -4.02
N ASN A 71 15.66 10.53 -4.79
CA ASN A 71 15.58 11.59 -5.81
C ASN A 71 15.28 11.10 -7.23
N ALA A 72 15.22 9.78 -7.46
CA ALA A 72 15.00 9.18 -8.77
C ALA A 72 14.38 7.78 -8.63
N PRO A 73 13.75 7.22 -9.70
CA PRO A 73 13.23 5.86 -9.69
C PRO A 73 14.31 4.83 -9.33
N ALA A 74 13.97 3.87 -8.46
CA ALA A 74 14.94 2.92 -7.92
C ALA A 74 14.26 1.64 -7.43
N LYS A 75 14.98 0.52 -7.45
CA LYS A 75 14.61 -0.64 -6.64
C LYS A 75 15.11 -0.42 -5.23
N ILE A 76 14.21 -0.27 -4.27
CA ILE A 76 14.53 -0.11 -2.85
C ILE A 76 14.22 -1.40 -2.12
N CYS A 77 15.09 -1.81 -1.21
CA CYS A 77 14.92 -3.03 -0.43
C CYS A 77 15.21 -2.77 1.04
N HIS A 78 14.62 -3.60 1.91
CA HIS A 78 14.87 -3.58 3.34
C HIS A 78 14.83 -5.01 3.88
N GLN A 79 15.64 -5.29 4.90
CA GLN A 79 15.52 -6.55 5.64
C GLN A 79 14.19 -6.61 6.37
N PHE A 80 13.52 -7.76 6.32
CA PHE A 80 12.21 -7.95 6.93
C PHE A 80 12.09 -9.35 7.54
N THR A 81 12.56 -9.48 8.77
CA THR A 81 12.51 -10.72 9.56
C THR A 81 11.09 -11.15 9.92
N GLY A 82 10.12 -10.21 9.92
CA GLY A 82 8.71 -10.49 10.20
C GLY A 82 8.10 -11.56 9.30
N ALA A 83 8.62 -11.74 8.07
CA ALA A 83 8.15 -12.78 7.14
C ALA A 83 8.29 -14.22 7.68
N GLN A 84 9.12 -14.45 8.69
CA GLN A 84 9.24 -15.75 9.37
C GLN A 84 8.08 -16.05 10.32
N TYR A 85 7.27 -15.03 10.66
CA TYR A 85 6.26 -15.07 11.69
C TYR A 85 4.91 -14.58 11.14
N ASP A 86 4.59 -14.94 9.90
CA ASP A 86 3.34 -14.57 9.22
C ASP A 86 3.09 -13.05 9.12
N TRP A 87 4.11 -12.20 9.29
CA TRP A 87 3.97 -10.80 8.94
C TRP A 87 4.19 -10.59 7.45
N VAL A 88 3.40 -9.70 6.88
CA VAL A 88 3.53 -9.29 5.47
C VAL A 88 4.00 -7.85 5.42
N ALA A 89 5.08 -7.65 4.68
CA ALA A 89 5.65 -6.33 4.42
C ALA A 89 4.94 -5.60 3.27
N GLU A 90 4.73 -4.31 3.46
CA GLU A 90 4.28 -3.38 2.43
C GLU A 90 5.18 -2.15 2.39
N VAL A 91 5.92 -1.99 1.29
CA VAL A 91 6.54 -0.70 0.99
C VAL A 91 5.45 0.24 0.49
N ARG A 92 5.37 1.42 1.10
CA ARG A 92 4.42 2.46 0.71
C ARG A 92 5.14 3.76 0.39
N GLN A 93 4.56 4.54 -0.52
CA GLN A 93 4.99 5.88 -0.86
C GLN A 93 4.10 6.91 -0.15
N LEU A 94 4.68 7.93 0.46
CA LEU A 94 3.94 9.07 0.98
C LEU A 94 3.61 10.01 -0.19
N VAL A 95 2.31 10.19 -0.47
CA VAL A 95 1.77 11.06 -1.52
C VAL A 95 0.63 11.86 -0.90
N ASP A 96 0.80 13.19 -0.82
CA ASP A 96 -0.19 14.11 -0.27
C ASP A 96 -0.73 13.64 1.10
N GLU A 97 0.20 13.43 2.03
CA GLU A 97 -0.06 12.99 3.42
C GLU A 97 -0.70 11.59 3.52
N THR A 98 -0.76 10.83 2.43
CA THR A 98 -1.32 9.48 2.42
C THR A 98 -0.28 8.44 2.00
N TRP A 99 -0.28 7.28 2.67
CA TRP A 99 0.58 6.16 2.31
C TRP A 99 -0.04 5.27 1.23
N VAL A 100 0.50 5.34 0.01
CA VAL A 100 0.07 4.57 -1.15
C VAL A 100 0.90 3.31 -1.31
N LYS A 101 0.25 2.15 -1.40
CA LYS A 101 0.93 0.85 -1.58
C LYS A 101 1.73 0.80 -2.87
N VAL A 102 2.98 0.37 -2.76
CA VAL A 102 3.83 0.02 -3.90
C VAL A 102 3.90 -1.51 -3.99
N LYS A 103 3.96 -2.06 -5.21
CA LYS A 103 4.14 -3.50 -5.39
C LYS A 103 5.41 -3.94 -4.66
N THR A 104 5.20 -4.74 -3.62
CA THR A 104 6.25 -5.21 -2.71
C THR A 104 6.39 -6.72 -2.89
N THR A 105 7.64 -7.18 -2.99
CA THR A 105 7.98 -8.59 -3.05
C THR A 105 8.87 -8.92 -1.87
N THR A 106 8.57 -9.98 -1.14
CA THR A 106 9.40 -10.47 -0.05
C THR A 106 10.00 -11.80 -0.46
N THR A 107 11.33 -11.91 -0.41
CA THR A 107 12.07 -13.11 -0.81
C THR A 107 13.16 -13.41 0.18
N LEU A 108 13.51 -14.69 0.35
CA LEU A 108 14.68 -15.09 1.11
C LEU A 108 15.95 -14.67 0.36
N ASP A 109 16.83 -13.95 1.05
CA ASP A 109 18.16 -13.56 0.57
C ASP A 109 19.21 -14.43 1.25
N ASN A 110 20.03 -15.10 0.45
CA ASN A 110 21.09 -16.00 0.91
C ASN A 110 22.47 -15.55 0.38
N THR A 111 22.57 -14.34 -0.18
CA THR A 111 23.77 -13.91 -0.91
C THR A 111 24.98 -13.60 -0.04
N SER A 112 24.78 -13.34 1.26
CA SER A 112 25.84 -12.98 2.21
C SER A 112 26.25 -14.11 3.18
N GLY A 113 25.77 -15.34 2.98
CA GLY A 113 26.04 -16.47 3.87
C GLY A 113 25.15 -16.54 5.12
N GLU A 114 24.39 -15.48 5.41
CA GLU A 114 23.30 -15.46 6.38
C GLU A 114 21.98 -15.34 5.63
N SER A 115 21.02 -16.21 5.98
CA SER A 115 19.69 -16.21 5.38
C SER A 115 18.78 -15.22 6.11
N TYR A 116 18.34 -14.18 5.42
CA TYR A 116 17.32 -13.27 5.93
C TYR A 116 16.29 -12.93 4.84
N PHE A 117 15.08 -12.62 5.26
CA PHE A 117 14.04 -12.16 4.33
C PHE A 117 14.28 -10.71 3.95
N LYS A 118 14.13 -10.41 2.68
CA LYS A 118 14.26 -9.06 2.12
C LYS A 118 12.99 -8.67 1.40
N SER A 119 12.42 -7.53 1.77
CA SER A 119 11.28 -6.92 1.11
C SER A 119 11.74 -5.81 0.19
N CYS A 120 11.41 -5.93 -1.09
CA CYS A 120 11.81 -4.98 -2.13
C CYS A 120 10.60 -4.40 -2.84
N ALA A 121 10.72 -3.17 -3.30
CA ALA A 121 9.76 -2.52 -4.18
C ALA A 121 10.47 -1.74 -5.28
N GLN A 122 9.83 -1.68 -6.46
CA GLN A 122 10.24 -0.77 -7.52
C GLN A 122 9.58 0.58 -7.30
N ALA A 123 10.33 1.56 -6.82
CA ALA A 123 9.91 2.95 -6.76
C ALA A 123 10.01 3.56 -8.17
N ASN A 124 8.87 3.91 -8.76
CA ASN A 124 8.80 4.42 -10.13
C ASN A 124 9.01 5.92 -10.24
N LYS A 125 9.12 6.64 -9.11
CA LYS A 125 9.26 8.10 -9.04
C LYS A 125 10.15 8.47 -7.84
N ALA A 126 10.65 9.69 -7.84
CA ALA A 126 11.21 10.30 -6.63
C ALA A 126 10.11 10.45 -5.56
N GLY A 127 10.50 10.44 -4.28
CA GLY A 127 9.56 10.60 -3.18
C GLY A 127 10.03 9.96 -1.88
N THR A 128 9.16 10.00 -0.88
CA THR A 128 9.37 9.37 0.43
C THR A 128 8.68 8.02 0.48
N TYR A 129 9.39 7.00 0.94
CA TYR A 129 8.92 5.63 1.06
C TYR A 129 9.18 5.11 2.46
N ALA A 130 8.34 4.23 2.97
CA ALA A 130 8.57 3.54 4.24
C ALA A 130 8.08 2.10 4.17
N LEU A 131 8.58 1.27 5.07
CA LEU A 131 8.15 -0.11 5.21
C LEU A 131 7.09 -0.18 6.30
N PHE A 132 5.94 -0.72 5.92
CA PHE A 132 4.88 -1.10 6.81
C PHE A 132 4.82 -2.63 6.90
N ALA A 133 4.19 -3.12 7.95
CA ALA A 133 3.87 -4.51 8.09
C ALA A 133 2.49 -4.70 8.70
N TYR A 134 1.83 -5.79 8.35
CA TYR A 134 0.64 -6.28 9.05
C TYR A 134 0.78 -7.77 9.30
N TYR A 135 0.09 -8.25 10.33
CA TYR A 135 0.07 -9.66 10.66
C TYR A 135 -0.96 -10.37 9.79
N HIS A 136 -0.55 -11.43 9.11
CA HIS A 136 -1.44 -12.31 8.37
C HIS A 136 -2.04 -13.30 9.36
N VAL A 137 -3.34 -13.19 9.63
CA VAL A 137 -4.08 -14.26 10.33
C VAL A 137 -4.76 -15.09 9.25
N ALA A 138 -4.31 -16.32 9.04
CA ALA A 138 -5.08 -17.28 8.24
C ALA A 138 -6.42 -17.47 8.96
N VAL A 139 -7.53 -17.07 8.34
CA VAL A 139 -8.84 -17.30 8.95
C VAL A 139 -9.09 -18.80 8.97
N ALA A 140 -9.24 -19.37 10.16
CA ALA A 140 -10.04 -20.57 10.30
C ALA A 140 -11.44 -20.25 9.77
N GLU A 141 -12.00 -21.11 8.92
CA GLU A 141 -13.29 -20.95 8.26
C GLU A 141 -14.36 -20.42 9.24
N VAL A 142 -14.81 -19.18 9.06
CA VAL A 142 -15.85 -18.59 9.89
C VAL A 142 -17.19 -19.15 9.45
N SER A 143 -17.81 -19.95 10.32
CA SER A 143 -19.19 -20.39 10.22
C SER A 143 -20.13 -19.17 10.06
N PRO A 144 -21.12 -19.20 9.15
CA PRO A 144 -22.03 -18.08 8.95
C PRO A 144 -22.97 -17.99 10.15
N GLY A 145 -22.68 -17.07 11.07
CA GLY A 145 -23.47 -16.89 12.28
C GLY A 145 -23.49 -15.44 12.75
N ASN A 146 -24.69 -14.88 12.68
CA ASN A 146 -25.20 -13.66 13.32
C ASN A 146 -25.02 -12.32 12.59
N GLU A 147 -26.11 -11.92 11.96
CA GLU A 147 -26.52 -10.54 11.68
C GLU A 147 -26.56 -9.76 13.00
N ASP A 148 -25.56 -8.92 13.24
CA ASP A 148 -25.68 -7.82 14.19
C ASP A 148 -25.00 -6.58 13.57
N THR A 149 -25.82 -5.54 13.39
CA THR A 149 -25.54 -4.12 13.11
C THR A 149 -24.13 -3.73 12.63
N TYR A 150 -24.06 -3.23 11.38
CA TYR A 150 -22.84 -2.71 10.75
C TYR A 150 -22.28 -1.45 11.44
N GLU A 151 -21.55 -1.64 12.53
CA GLU A 151 -20.74 -0.63 13.22
C GLU A 151 -19.40 -0.35 12.48
N ASN A 152 -19.42 -0.38 11.14
CA ASN A 152 -18.23 -0.41 10.27
C ASN A 152 -17.99 0.89 9.48
N SER A 153 -18.60 2.02 9.85
CA SER A 153 -18.64 3.25 9.04
C SER A 153 -17.28 3.89 8.73
N ASP A 154 -16.23 3.55 9.49
CA ASP A 154 -14.95 4.27 9.50
C ASP A 154 -13.77 3.41 8.98
N LYS A 155 -14.04 2.27 8.34
CA LYS A 155 -13.01 1.29 7.95
C LYS A 155 -12.39 1.53 6.55
N TRP A 156 -12.36 2.77 6.11
CA TRP A 156 -11.73 3.13 4.84
C TRP A 156 -10.22 2.90 4.85
N THR A 157 -9.65 2.38 3.77
CA THR A 157 -8.21 2.14 3.67
C THR A 157 -7.37 3.40 3.43
N ARG A 158 -8.00 4.52 3.06
CA ARG A 158 -7.34 5.78 2.70
C ARG A 158 -8.30 6.95 2.87
N GLY A 159 -7.79 8.09 3.33
CA GLY A 159 -8.51 9.37 3.45
C GLY A 159 -8.91 9.68 4.89
N THR A 160 -9.57 10.82 5.07
CA THR A 160 -10.11 11.25 6.36
C THR A 160 -11.62 11.05 6.37
N VAL A 161 -12.11 10.28 7.34
CA VAL A 161 -13.55 10.06 7.52
C VAL A 161 -14.24 11.41 7.74
N THR A 162 -15.36 11.64 7.06
CA THR A 162 -16.16 12.85 7.16
C THR A 162 -17.64 12.49 7.22
N LEU A 163 -18.39 13.25 8.00
CA LEU A 163 -19.85 13.18 8.00
C LEU A 163 -20.38 13.67 6.65
N LEU A 164 -21.45 13.02 6.18
CA LEU A 164 -22.13 13.37 4.94
C LEU A 164 -23.38 14.19 5.23
N ASP A 165 -23.55 15.29 4.51
CA ASP A 165 -24.79 16.06 4.50
C ASP A 165 -25.75 15.46 3.48
N MET A 166 -26.48 14.42 3.88
CA MET A 166 -27.45 13.72 3.02
C MET A 166 -28.75 14.52 2.83
N LEU A 167 -28.96 15.60 3.59
CA LEU A 167 -30.11 16.49 3.42
C LEU A 167 -29.92 17.37 2.18
N ASN A 168 -28.74 17.97 2.04
CA ASN A 168 -28.41 18.80 0.87
C ASN A 168 -27.85 18.00 -0.30
N ASN A 169 -27.36 16.77 -0.07
CA ASN A 169 -26.76 15.91 -1.09
C ASN A 169 -27.37 14.49 -1.04
N PRO A 170 -28.68 14.36 -1.31
CA PRO A 170 -29.37 13.08 -1.17
C PRO A 170 -28.84 12.06 -2.19
N ALA A 171 -28.73 10.80 -1.75
CA ALA A 171 -28.62 9.68 -2.67
C ALA A 171 -30.00 9.35 -3.26
N PRO A 172 -30.06 8.70 -4.44
CA PRO A 172 -31.32 8.15 -4.94
C PRO A 172 -31.98 7.22 -3.93
N GLU A 173 -33.31 7.23 -3.83
CA GLU A 173 -34.06 6.45 -2.82
C GLU A 173 -33.81 4.94 -2.86
N TRP A 174 -33.42 4.39 -4.02
CA TRP A 174 -33.12 2.97 -4.19
C TRP A 174 -31.71 2.59 -3.71
N LEU A 175 -30.89 3.56 -3.31
CA LEU A 175 -29.48 3.38 -3.03
C LEU A 175 -29.17 3.67 -1.56
N ASP A 176 -28.91 2.61 -0.80
CA ASP A 176 -28.61 2.71 0.62
C ASP A 176 -27.16 3.13 0.87
N LEU A 177 -26.93 3.95 1.90
CA LEU A 177 -25.61 4.37 2.35
C LEU A 177 -25.06 3.34 3.36
N TYR A 178 -23.84 2.82 3.11
CA TYR A 178 -23.21 1.78 3.94
C TYR A 178 -21.94 2.24 4.67
N SER A 179 -21.55 3.51 4.52
CA SER A 179 -20.37 4.07 5.20
C SER A 179 -20.53 5.56 5.48
N ASN A 180 -19.69 6.10 6.37
CA ASN A 180 -19.42 7.54 6.36
C ASN A 180 -18.71 7.94 5.05
N GLY A 181 -18.66 9.25 4.80
CA GLY A 181 -17.88 9.80 3.72
C GLY A 181 -16.39 9.65 3.99
N ILE A 182 -15.62 9.54 2.92
CA ILE A 182 -14.17 9.57 2.96
C ILE A 182 -13.68 10.73 2.11
N LYS A 183 -12.97 11.67 2.72
CA LYS A 183 -12.32 12.77 2.01
C LYS A 183 -10.91 12.36 1.63
N VAL A 184 -10.60 12.40 0.34
CA VAL A 184 -9.24 12.19 -0.19
C VAL A 184 -8.75 13.46 -0.86
N THR A 185 -7.45 13.71 -0.74
CA THR A 185 -6.78 14.92 -1.25
C THR A 185 -6.11 14.69 -2.61
N SER A 186 -6.02 13.45 -3.08
CA SER A 186 -5.43 13.13 -4.39
C SER A 186 -5.83 11.74 -4.91
N ILE A 187 -5.41 11.47 -6.15
CA ILE A 187 -5.64 10.19 -6.84
C ILE A 187 -5.12 9.00 -6.02
N GLY A 188 -5.91 7.93 -5.96
CA GLY A 188 -5.52 6.73 -5.21
C GLY A 188 -6.59 5.68 -5.10
N GLU A 189 -6.22 4.52 -4.58
CA GLU A 189 -7.19 3.47 -4.29
C GLU A 189 -7.80 3.64 -2.90
N ILE A 190 -9.12 3.59 -2.83
CA ILE A 190 -9.92 3.59 -1.60
C ILE A 190 -10.70 2.28 -1.54
N CYS A 191 -10.77 1.69 -0.35
CA CYS A 191 -11.49 0.46 -0.12
C CYS A 191 -12.20 0.49 1.22
N HIS A 192 -13.34 -0.19 1.28
CA HIS A 192 -14.15 -0.33 2.48
C HIS A 192 -14.66 -1.77 2.58
N PRO A 193 -14.75 -2.34 3.80
CA PRO A 193 -15.38 -3.65 4.00
C PRO A 193 -16.78 -3.66 3.42
N PHE A 194 -17.09 -4.66 2.61
CA PHE A 194 -18.44 -4.88 2.12
C PHE A 194 -18.85 -6.33 2.40
N PRO A 195 -19.91 -6.55 3.17
CA PRO A 195 -20.32 -7.89 3.55
C PRO A 195 -20.92 -8.56 2.32
N SER A 196 -20.22 -9.53 1.73
CA SER A 196 -20.72 -10.30 0.59
C SER A 196 -21.76 -11.36 0.98
N GLY A 197 -22.40 -11.24 2.15
CA GLY A 197 -23.26 -12.27 2.74
C GLY A 197 -24.60 -12.45 2.05
N VAL A 198 -25.07 -11.46 1.29
CA VAL A 198 -26.38 -11.51 0.62
C VAL A 198 -26.19 -11.71 -0.88
N ARG A 199 -26.55 -12.90 -1.39
CA ARG A 199 -26.67 -13.17 -2.83
C ARG A 199 -27.58 -12.09 -3.42
N ASN A 200 -27.04 -11.27 -4.33
CA ASN A 200 -27.68 -10.15 -5.04
C ASN A 200 -27.42 -8.73 -4.50
N MET A 201 -26.57 -8.56 -3.48
CA MET A 201 -26.20 -7.21 -3.05
C MET A 201 -25.08 -6.63 -3.93
N VAL A 202 -25.31 -5.45 -4.52
CA VAL A 202 -24.34 -4.74 -5.34
C VAL A 202 -23.78 -3.57 -4.54
N ALA A 203 -22.46 -3.47 -4.43
CA ALA A 203 -21.78 -2.33 -3.83
C ALA A 203 -21.33 -1.32 -4.90
N GLU A 204 -21.46 -0.04 -4.59
CA GLU A 204 -20.96 1.05 -5.41
C GLU A 204 -20.23 2.07 -4.55
N ILE A 205 -18.98 2.36 -4.89
CA ILE A 205 -18.32 3.56 -4.41
C ILE A 205 -18.71 4.70 -5.34
N ARG A 206 -19.17 5.80 -4.75
CA ARG A 206 -19.57 7.01 -5.47
C ARG A 206 -18.81 8.23 -4.96
N GLU A 207 -18.59 9.17 -5.85
CA GLU A 207 -17.97 10.47 -5.60
C GLU A 207 -19.04 11.56 -5.56
N LEU A 208 -18.97 12.46 -4.58
CA LEU A 208 -19.85 13.62 -4.51
C LEU A 208 -19.32 14.75 -5.40
N LYS A 209 -20.02 15.05 -6.49
CA LYS A 209 -19.71 16.18 -7.39
C LYS A 209 -20.89 17.13 -7.49
N SER A 210 -20.67 18.39 -7.11
CA SER A 210 -21.69 19.44 -7.21
C SER A 210 -23.06 19.02 -6.62
N GLY A 211 -23.01 18.31 -5.49
CA GLY A 211 -24.19 17.80 -4.78
C GLY A 211 -24.78 16.49 -5.30
N VAL A 212 -24.14 15.85 -6.29
CA VAL A 212 -24.62 14.61 -6.91
C VAL A 212 -23.63 13.47 -6.73
N TRP A 213 -24.13 12.32 -6.30
CA TRP A 213 -23.35 11.08 -6.13
C TRP A 213 -23.13 10.37 -7.46
N THR A 214 -21.92 10.49 -8.01
CA THR A 214 -21.50 9.88 -9.27
C THR A 214 -20.79 8.56 -9.03
N LYS A 215 -21.26 7.47 -9.63
CA LYS A 215 -20.62 6.15 -9.54
C LYS A 215 -19.23 6.16 -10.16
N ILE A 216 -18.26 5.61 -9.44
CA ILE A 216 -16.93 5.30 -9.97
C ILE A 216 -16.74 3.79 -10.09
N LYS A 217 -15.78 3.36 -10.91
CA LYS A 217 -15.50 1.94 -11.16
C LYS A 217 -15.14 1.25 -9.84
N THR A 218 -16.10 0.47 -9.34
CA THR A 218 -15.96 -0.32 -8.12
C THR A 218 -15.61 -1.75 -8.51
N SER A 219 -14.61 -2.29 -7.82
CA SER A 219 -14.10 -3.64 -7.96
C SER A 219 -14.09 -4.29 -6.60
N PHE A 220 -14.06 -5.60 -6.56
CA PHE A 220 -13.98 -6.33 -5.30
C PHE A 220 -12.69 -7.10 -5.22
N LYS A 221 -12.07 -7.07 -4.05
CA LYS A 221 -10.88 -7.86 -3.76
C LYS A 221 -10.77 -8.12 -2.27
N TYR A 222 -10.11 -9.20 -1.92
CA TYR A 222 -9.63 -9.39 -0.57
C TYR A 222 -8.42 -8.48 -0.34
N ILE A 223 -8.46 -7.67 0.72
CA ILE A 223 -7.31 -6.87 1.16
C ILE A 223 -6.87 -7.43 2.51
N PRO A 224 -5.65 -7.99 2.60
CA PRO A 224 -5.16 -8.47 3.87
C PRO A 224 -4.76 -7.24 4.71
N PRO A 225 -5.52 -6.97 5.77
CA PRO A 225 -5.28 -7.55 7.10
C PRO A 225 -6.35 -8.55 7.57
N ILE A 226 -7.49 -8.64 6.89
CA ILE A 226 -8.56 -9.58 7.25
C ILE A 226 -8.77 -10.46 6.02
N ASP A 227 -8.07 -11.60 5.98
CA ASP A 227 -8.48 -12.65 5.06
C ASP A 227 -9.97 -12.96 5.29
N GLY A 228 -10.71 -13.25 4.22
CA GLY A 228 -12.14 -13.51 4.30
C GLY A 228 -13.07 -12.29 4.34
N VAL A 229 -12.58 -11.05 4.50
CA VAL A 229 -13.43 -9.84 4.31
C VAL A 229 -13.35 -9.35 2.88
N TYR A 230 -14.47 -9.44 2.18
CA TYR A 230 -14.63 -8.93 0.84
C TYR A 230 -14.66 -7.40 0.88
N MET A 231 -13.76 -6.73 0.16
CA MET A 231 -13.69 -5.26 0.15
C MET A 231 -14.26 -4.73 -1.16
N ALA A 232 -15.09 -3.69 -1.08
CA ALA A 232 -15.40 -2.84 -2.22
C ALA A 232 -14.28 -1.81 -2.38
N CYS A 233 -13.72 -1.71 -3.57
CA CYS A 233 -12.54 -0.90 -3.89
C CYS A 233 -12.72 -0.09 -5.16
N ALA A 234 -12.24 1.15 -5.16
CA ALA A 234 -12.24 2.01 -6.33
C ALA A 234 -10.98 2.87 -6.39
N LYS A 235 -10.60 3.26 -7.61
CA LYS A 235 -9.57 4.29 -7.82
C LYS A 235 -10.26 5.66 -7.81
N ALA A 236 -10.12 6.42 -6.73
CA ALA A 236 -10.46 7.82 -6.67
C ALA A 236 -9.61 8.58 -7.70
N PRO A 237 -10.21 9.20 -8.74
CA PRO A 237 -9.47 9.84 -9.83
C PRO A 237 -8.88 11.20 -9.45
N GLU A 238 -9.44 11.86 -8.44
CA GLU A 238 -9.05 13.21 -8.02
C GLU A 238 -9.32 13.42 -6.52
N ALA A 239 -9.05 14.64 -6.02
CA ALA A 239 -9.42 15.02 -4.66
C ALA A 239 -10.95 15.17 -4.55
N GLY A 240 -11.55 14.63 -3.50
CA GLY A 240 -13.00 14.67 -3.36
C GLY A 240 -13.52 13.90 -2.15
N THR A 241 -14.84 13.86 -2.02
CA THR A 241 -15.55 13.07 -1.02
C THR A 241 -16.19 11.87 -1.69
N TYR A 242 -15.95 10.70 -1.14
CA TYR A 242 -16.46 9.42 -1.65
C TYR A 242 -17.25 8.71 -0.55
N ALA A 243 -18.16 7.82 -0.91
CA ALA A 243 -18.86 6.97 0.05
C ALA A 243 -19.23 5.62 -0.57
N LEU A 244 -19.43 4.63 0.30
CA LEU A 244 -19.89 3.30 -0.08
C LEU A 244 -21.41 3.26 -0.01
N PHE A 245 -22.00 2.83 -1.11
CA PHE A 245 -23.41 2.59 -1.26
C PHE A 245 -23.67 1.15 -1.65
N GLY A 246 -24.92 0.70 -1.47
CA GLY A 246 -25.35 -0.61 -1.89
C GLY A 246 -26.83 -0.67 -2.23
N TYR A 247 -27.20 -1.65 -3.02
CA TYR A 247 -28.59 -1.96 -3.36
C TYR A 247 -28.73 -3.46 -3.68
N VAL A 248 -29.95 -3.97 -3.65
CA VAL A 248 -30.26 -5.36 -4.05
C VAL A 248 -30.61 -5.37 -5.54
N SER A 249 -29.89 -6.16 -6.35
CA SER A 249 -30.23 -6.37 -7.76
C SER A 249 -31.23 -7.53 -7.89
N HIS A 250 -32.42 -7.28 -8.40
CA HIS A 250 -33.39 -8.32 -8.75
C HIS A 250 -33.07 -9.00 -10.08
#